data_AF-A0A6C0JW75-F1
#
_entry.id   AF-A0A6C0JW75-F1
#
_cell.length_a   1.000
_cell.length_b   1.000
_cell.length_c   1.000
_cell.angle_alpha   90.00
_cell.angle_beta   90.00
_cell.angle_gamma   90.00
#
_symmetry.space_group_name_H-M   'P 1'
#
loop_
_entity.id
_entity.type
_entity.pdbx_description
1 polymer ?
#
loop_
_entity_poly.entity_id
_entity_poly.type
_entity_poly.pdbx_seq_one_letter_code
_entity_poly.pdbx_strand_id
1 'polypeptide(L)'
;MKEEFHNACRYGDIEMVTKLLSSPTSVDPSVDNNFAIFIASYNGHANIVRLLLEDSRVDPSALTNICIRGASEKGHLEVVRLLLEDRRVDITAYDNEAIRRSGNNGHTEILQILTEHQFRLDGPEYNKNILT
;
A
#
# COMPACT_ATOMS: atom_id res chain seq x y z
N MET A 1 -12.73 8.61 -17.46
CA MET A 1 -12.52 9.00 -16.05
C MET A 1 -11.84 7.90 -15.24
N LYS A 2 -12.48 6.75 -14.93
CA LYS A 2 -11.79 5.69 -14.15
C LYS A 2 -10.55 5.10 -14.85
N GLU A 3 -10.62 4.86 -16.15
CA GLU A 3 -9.48 4.33 -16.92
C GLU A 3 -8.32 5.32 -16.98
N GLU A 4 -8.62 6.59 -17.21
CA GLU A 4 -7.66 7.69 -17.18
C GLU A 4 -7.00 7.82 -15.80
N PHE A 5 -7.78 7.72 -14.73
CA PHE A 5 -7.28 7.72 -13.36
C PHE A 5 -6.34 6.52 -13.11
N HIS A 6 -6.73 5.31 -13.50
CA HIS A 6 -5.87 4.13 -13.39
C HIS A 6 -4.58 4.26 -14.20
N ASN A 7 -4.64 4.84 -15.40
CA ASN A 7 -3.46 5.08 -16.22
C ASN A 7 -2.53 6.10 -15.55
N ALA A 8 -3.06 7.19 -15.00
CA ALA A 8 -2.30 8.17 -14.25
C ALA A 8 -1.60 7.52 -13.03
N CYS A 9 -2.31 6.70 -12.25
CA CYS A 9 -1.74 5.94 -11.14
C CYS A 9 -0.69 4.92 -11.59
N ARG A 10 -0.86 4.27 -12.75
CA ARG A 10 0.09 3.28 -13.29
C ARG A 10 1.39 3.92 -13.74
N TYR A 11 1.31 5.08 -14.40
CA TYR A 11 2.46 5.74 -15.02
C TYR A 11 3.09 6.83 -14.16
N GLY A 12 2.58 7.09 -12.96
CA GLY A 12 3.19 8.04 -12.02
C GLY A 12 2.79 9.50 -12.28
N ASP A 13 1.71 9.75 -13.01
CA ASP A 13 1.24 11.10 -13.34
C ASP A 13 0.47 11.71 -12.15
N ILE A 14 1.22 12.22 -11.18
CA ILE A 14 0.70 12.82 -9.95
C ILE A 14 -0.18 14.06 -10.23
N GLU A 15 0.13 14.83 -11.27
CA GLU A 15 -0.64 16.02 -11.64
C GLU A 15 -2.04 15.61 -12.12
N MET A 16 -2.12 14.59 -12.97
CA MET A 16 -3.40 14.06 -13.43
C MET A 16 -4.19 13.40 -12.30
N VAL A 17 -3.54 12.61 -11.43
CA VAL A 17 -4.20 12.03 -10.24
C VAL A 17 -4.80 13.15 -9.37
N THR A 18 -4.03 14.18 -9.06
CA THR A 18 -4.49 15.32 -8.24
C THR A 18 -5.66 16.04 -8.88
N LYS A 19 -5.59 16.30 -10.19
CA LYS A 19 -6.65 16.94 -10.97
C LYS A 19 -7.95 16.12 -10.95
N LEU A 20 -7.86 14.81 -11.14
CA LEU A 20 -9.03 13.93 -11.19
C LEU A 20 -9.70 13.74 -9.82
N LEU A 21 -8.92 13.80 -8.73
CA LEU A 21 -9.47 13.76 -7.36
C LEU A 21 -10.08 15.08 -6.91
N SER A 22 -9.56 16.22 -7.39
CA SER A 22 -10.01 17.56 -7.00
C SER A 22 -11.13 18.14 -7.88
N SER A 23 -11.57 17.40 -8.91
CA SER A 23 -12.56 17.87 -9.88
C SER A 23 -14.00 17.86 -9.31
N PRO A 24 -14.92 18.72 -9.79
CA PRO A 24 -16.34 18.69 -9.40
C PRO A 24 -17.03 17.34 -9.69
N THR A 25 -16.53 16.61 -10.69
CA THR A 25 -16.90 15.22 -10.97
C THR A 25 -15.72 14.33 -10.58
N SER A 26 -15.35 14.34 -9.30
CA SER A 26 -14.19 13.58 -8.82
C SER A 26 -14.40 12.09 -9.04
N VAL A 27 -13.32 11.41 -9.41
CA VAL A 27 -13.33 9.94 -9.47
C VAL A 27 -13.34 9.38 -8.05
N ASP A 28 -14.06 8.27 -7.86
CA ASP A 28 -13.95 7.48 -6.63
C ASP A 28 -12.60 6.75 -6.64
N PRO A 29 -11.66 7.06 -5.73
CA PRO A 29 -10.35 6.42 -5.71
C PRO A 29 -10.40 4.93 -5.31
N SER A 30 -11.51 4.48 -4.72
CA SER A 30 -11.73 3.08 -4.34
C SER A 30 -12.31 2.21 -5.46
N VAL A 31 -12.58 2.81 -6.63
CA VAL A 31 -13.18 2.12 -7.79
C VAL A 31 -12.37 0.88 -8.20
N ASP A 32 -13.09 -0.13 -8.71
CA ASP A 32 -12.54 -1.41 -9.16
C ASP A 32 -11.69 -2.11 -8.07
N ASN A 33 -12.18 -2.08 -6.82
CA ASN A 33 -11.55 -2.69 -5.64
C ASN A 33 -10.19 -2.07 -5.27
N ASN A 34 -10.14 -0.73 -5.18
CA ASN A 34 -8.91 0.00 -4.83
C ASN A 34 -7.77 -0.26 -5.83
N PHE A 35 -8.10 -0.47 -7.11
CA PHE A 35 -7.10 -0.78 -8.13
C PHE A 35 -6.05 0.33 -8.30
N ALA A 36 -6.45 1.60 -8.10
CA ALA A 36 -5.58 2.77 -8.20
C ALA A 36 -4.39 2.72 -7.22
N ILE A 37 -4.63 2.46 -5.93
CA ILE A 37 -3.56 2.34 -4.95
C ILE A 37 -2.72 1.09 -5.21
N PHE A 38 -3.34 -0.04 -5.58
CA PHE A 38 -2.60 -1.24 -5.94
C PHE A 38 -1.62 -0.99 -7.09
N ILE A 39 -2.07 -0.41 -8.20
CA ILE A 39 -1.21 -0.24 -9.38
C ILE A 39 -0.12 0.81 -9.12
N ALA A 40 -0.40 1.86 -8.33
CA ALA A 40 0.60 2.81 -7.88
C ALA A 40 1.65 2.14 -6.97
N SER A 41 1.20 1.32 -6.02
CA SER A 41 2.09 0.57 -5.12
C SER A 41 2.97 -0.43 -5.88
N TYR A 42 2.39 -1.16 -6.84
CA TYR A 42 3.11 -2.15 -7.65
C TYR A 42 4.16 -1.53 -8.57
N ASN A 43 3.97 -0.28 -9.00
CA ASN A 43 4.93 0.44 -9.85
C ASN A 43 5.85 1.39 -9.05
N GLY A 44 5.70 1.46 -7.73
CA GLY A 44 6.61 2.21 -6.87
C GLY A 44 6.34 3.71 -6.77
N HIS A 45 5.15 4.17 -7.16
CA HIS A 45 4.79 5.60 -7.17
C HIS A 45 4.40 6.08 -5.78
N ALA A 46 5.38 6.24 -4.88
CA ALA A 46 5.18 6.57 -3.48
C ALA A 46 4.41 7.87 -3.24
N ASN A 47 4.60 8.89 -4.07
CA ASN A 47 3.85 10.15 -4.01
C ASN A 47 2.35 9.95 -4.27
N ILE A 48 1.99 9.10 -5.24
CA ILE A 48 0.60 8.74 -5.53
C ILE A 48 0.03 7.87 -4.41
N VAL A 49 0.77 6.89 -3.91
CA VAL A 49 0.33 6.06 -2.79
C VAL A 49 0.02 6.92 -1.56
N ARG A 50 0.91 7.87 -1.22
CA ARG A 50 0.71 8.82 -0.11
C ARG A 50 -0.56 9.64 -0.31
N LEU A 51 -0.73 10.24 -1.49
CA LEU A 51 -1.93 11.02 -1.83
C LEU A 51 -3.22 10.19 -1.73
N LEU A 52 -3.20 8.94 -2.19
CA LEU A 52 -4.36 8.06 -2.12
C LEU A 52 -4.69 7.65 -0.68
N LEU A 53 -3.68 7.42 0.17
CA LEU A 53 -3.88 7.06 1.58
C LEU A 53 -4.48 8.21 2.42
N GLU A 54 -4.33 9.46 1.98
CA GLU A 54 -5.00 10.61 2.62
C GLU A 54 -6.52 10.60 2.40
N ASP A 55 -7.02 9.87 1.40
CA ASP A 55 -8.45 9.74 1.14
C ASP A 55 -9.05 8.56 1.91
N SER A 56 -9.93 8.86 2.87
CA SER A 56 -10.59 7.87 3.73
C SER A 56 -11.36 6.77 3.00
N ARG A 57 -11.72 6.98 1.72
CA ARG A 57 -12.40 5.97 0.89
C ARG A 57 -11.46 4.86 0.42
N VAL A 58 -10.16 5.13 0.37
CA VAL A 58 -9.15 4.16 -0.07
C VAL A 58 -8.89 3.17 1.05
N ASP A 59 -8.97 1.88 0.71
CA ASP A 59 -8.65 0.77 1.58
C ASP A 59 -7.36 0.06 1.10
N PRO A 60 -6.22 0.27 1.76
CA PRO A 60 -4.95 -0.38 1.39
C PRO A 60 -4.92 -1.88 1.73
N SER A 61 -5.88 -2.38 2.52
CA SER A 61 -6.02 -3.81 2.87
C SER A 61 -6.81 -4.61 1.83
N ALA A 62 -7.40 -3.93 0.85
CA ALA A 62 -8.21 -4.53 -0.21
C ALA A 62 -7.49 -5.67 -0.95
N LEU A 63 -8.29 -6.62 -1.45
CA LEU A 63 -7.80 -7.82 -2.13
C LEU A 63 -6.73 -8.58 -1.33
N THR A 64 -6.93 -8.63 0.00
CA THR A 64 -6.05 -9.33 0.94
C THR A 64 -4.64 -8.75 0.91
N ASN A 65 -4.54 -7.45 1.24
CA ASN A 65 -3.29 -6.69 1.33
C ASN A 65 -2.43 -6.77 0.05
N ILE A 66 -3.09 -6.72 -1.12
CA ILE A 66 -2.38 -6.86 -2.41
C ILE A 66 -1.34 -5.75 -2.63
N CYS A 67 -1.59 -4.55 -2.10
CA CYS A 67 -0.71 -3.38 -2.24
C CYS A 67 0.67 -3.65 -1.63
N ILE A 68 0.74 -4.10 -0.37
CA ILE A 68 2.02 -4.36 0.29
C ILE A 68 2.70 -5.60 -0.30
N ARG A 69 1.93 -6.66 -0.63
CA ARG A 69 2.47 -7.85 -1.31
C ARG A 69 3.13 -7.51 -2.64
N GLY A 70 2.50 -6.65 -3.44
CA GLY A 70 3.03 -6.17 -4.72
C GLY A 70 4.27 -5.28 -4.56
N ALA A 71 4.20 -4.28 -3.67
CA ALA A 71 5.33 -3.40 -3.39
C ALA A 71 6.56 -4.16 -2.87
N SER A 72 6.34 -5.15 -1.99
CA SER A 72 7.39 -6.03 -1.48
C SER A 72 7.98 -6.96 -2.53
N GLU A 73 7.18 -7.46 -3.47
CA GLU A 73 7.67 -8.24 -4.60
C GLU A 73 8.57 -7.42 -5.53
N LYS A 74 8.21 -6.15 -5.76
CA LYS A 74 8.91 -5.26 -6.69
C LYS A 74 10.04 -4.44 -6.08
N GLY A 75 10.26 -4.53 -4.77
CA GLY A 75 11.38 -3.85 -4.12
C GLY A 75 11.12 -2.37 -3.84
N HIS A 76 9.86 -1.96 -3.76
CA HIS A 76 9.49 -0.56 -3.55
C HIS A 76 9.49 -0.20 -2.06
N LEU A 77 10.68 -0.03 -1.47
CA LEU A 77 10.88 0.21 -0.04
C LEU A 77 10.04 1.38 0.50
N GLU A 78 10.03 2.52 -0.18
CA GLU A 78 9.29 3.70 0.28
C GLU A 78 7.77 3.46 0.29
N VAL A 79 7.25 2.74 -0.71
CA VAL A 79 5.84 2.34 -0.72
C VAL A 79 5.52 1.40 0.45
N VAL A 80 6.40 0.44 0.74
CA VAL A 80 6.21 -0.45 1.90
C VAL A 80 6.17 0.34 3.20
N ARG A 81 7.08 1.31 3.39
CA ARG A 81 7.07 2.17 4.58
C ARG A 81 5.76 2.93 4.72
N LEU A 82 5.27 3.55 3.64
CA LEU A 82 3.99 4.26 3.64
C LEU A 82 2.81 3.36 3.99
N LEU A 83 2.76 2.15 3.43
CA LEU A 83 1.68 1.20 3.72
C LEU A 83 1.71 0.73 5.18
N LEU A 84 2.90 0.56 5.77
CA LEU A 84 3.05 0.17 7.19
C LEU A 84 2.61 1.26 8.18
N GLU A 85 2.49 2.52 7.75
CA GLU A 85 1.94 3.59 8.59
C GLU A 85 0.41 3.46 8.74
N ASP A 86 -0.26 2.77 7.82
CA ASP A 86 -1.70 2.53 7.87
C ASP A 86 -2.02 1.26 8.67
N ARG A 87 -2.72 1.44 9.80
CA ARG A 87 -3.08 0.35 10.73
C ARG A 87 -3.98 -0.72 10.11
N ARG A 88 -4.61 -0.46 8.97
CA ARG A 88 -5.46 -1.43 8.27
C ARG A 88 -4.63 -2.49 7.53
N VAL A 89 -3.35 -2.23 7.28
CA VAL A 89 -2.48 -3.14 6.55
C VAL A 89 -2.03 -4.29 7.43
N ASP A 90 -2.39 -5.51 7.04
CA ASP A 90 -1.98 -6.76 7.66
C ASP A 90 -0.90 -7.46 6.82
N ILE A 91 0.31 -7.50 7.35
CA ILE A 91 1.48 -8.09 6.68
C ILE A 91 1.52 -9.62 6.76
N THR A 92 0.66 -10.23 7.58
CA THR A 92 0.60 -11.69 7.78
C THR A 92 -0.27 -12.40 6.74
N ALA A 93 -0.98 -11.61 5.91
CA ALA A 93 -1.87 -12.10 4.89
C ALA A 93 -1.19 -13.09 3.91
N TYR A 94 -1.92 -14.14 3.53
CA TYR A 94 -1.44 -15.24 2.69
C TYR A 94 -0.14 -15.87 3.20
N ASP A 95 -0.08 -16.17 4.51
CA ASP A 95 1.09 -16.80 5.14
C ASP A 95 2.36 -15.94 4.94
N ASN A 96 2.28 -14.70 5.42
CA ASN A 96 3.38 -13.72 5.37
C ASN A 96 3.90 -13.47 3.96
N GLU A 97 3.01 -13.43 2.95
CA GLU A 97 3.46 -13.43 1.55
C GLU A 97 4.29 -12.19 1.20
N ALA A 98 4.02 -11.04 1.80
CA ALA A 98 4.84 -9.84 1.58
C ALA A 98 6.31 -10.07 2.02
N ILE A 99 6.51 -10.67 3.19
CA ILE A 99 7.82 -11.07 3.72
C ILE A 99 8.47 -12.09 2.77
N ARG A 100 7.77 -13.17 2.45
CA ARG A 100 8.30 -14.23 1.56
C ARG A 100 8.65 -13.70 0.17
N ARG A 101 7.84 -12.82 -0.43
CA ARG A 101 8.11 -12.22 -1.74
C ARG A 101 9.33 -11.28 -1.70
N SER A 102 9.48 -10.47 -0.66
CA SER A 102 10.69 -9.64 -0.52
C SER A 102 11.96 -10.49 -0.42
N GLY A 103 11.95 -11.56 0.38
CA GLY A 103 13.09 -12.48 0.51
C GLY A 103 13.41 -13.22 -0.80
N ASN A 104 12.40 -13.80 -1.45
CA ASN A 104 12.58 -14.55 -2.70
C ASN A 104 13.11 -13.68 -3.86
N ASN A 105 12.83 -12.38 -3.85
CA ASN A 105 13.32 -11.45 -4.87
C ASN A 105 14.58 -10.68 -4.44
N GLY A 106 15.15 -10.98 -3.27
CA GLY A 106 16.41 -10.36 -2.79
C GLY A 106 16.27 -8.94 -2.23
N HIS A 107 15.05 -8.48 -1.93
CA HIS A 107 14.79 -7.15 -1.37
C HIS A 107 15.03 -7.13 0.14
N THR A 108 16.31 -7.24 0.52
CA THR A 108 16.75 -7.44 1.91
C THR A 108 16.28 -6.35 2.88
N GLU A 109 16.29 -5.08 2.47
CA GLU A 109 15.80 -3.98 3.32
C GLU A 109 14.29 -4.10 3.60
N ILE A 110 13.50 -4.52 2.61
CA ILE A 110 12.06 -4.74 2.79
C ILE A 110 11.82 -5.94 3.71
N LEU A 111 12.55 -7.03 3.47
CA LEU A 111 12.49 -8.22 4.31
C LEU A 111 12.76 -7.87 5.77
N GLN A 112 13.79 -7.06 6.02
CA GLN A 112 14.16 -6.60 7.35
C GLN A 112 13.03 -5.80 8.00
N ILE A 113 12.53 -4.74 7.36
CA ILE A 113 11.51 -3.88 7.99
C ILE A 113 10.19 -4.63 8.26
N LEU A 114 9.79 -5.55 7.38
CA LEU A 114 8.56 -6.33 7.58
C LEU A 114 8.72 -7.33 8.71
N THR A 115 9.88 -7.99 8.79
CA THR A 115 10.19 -8.92 9.88
C THR A 115 10.24 -8.19 11.23
N GLU A 116 10.90 -7.04 11.28
CA GLU A 116 10.93 -6.17 12.47
C GLU A 116 9.53 -5.64 12.85
N HIS A 117 8.69 -5.33 11.86
CA HIS A 117 7.30 -4.94 12.10
C HIS A 117 6.50 -6.09 12.71
N GLN A 118 6.63 -7.31 12.17
CA GLN A 118 5.96 -8.51 12.70
C GLN A 118 6.36 -8.79 14.15
N PHE A 119 7.66 -8.81 14.46
CA PHE A 119 8.13 -9.04 15.83
C PHE A 119 7.62 -8.00 16.83
N ARG A 120 7.40 -6.75 16.40
CA ARG A 120 6.79 -5.71 17.26
C ARG A 120 5.32 -5.97 17.54
N LEU A 121 4.57 -6.47 16.56
CA LEU A 121 3.15 -6.83 16.75
C LEU A 121 2.99 -8.04 17.69
N ASP A 122 3.89 -9.01 17.59
CA ASP A 122 3.88 -10.22 18.43
C ASP A 122 4.55 -10.01 19.81
N GLY A 123 5.10 -8.82 20.06
CA GLY A 123 5.82 -8.47 21.27
C GLY A 123 4.89 -8.20 22.47
N PRO A 124 5.36 -8.45 23.72
CA PRO A 124 4.55 -8.27 24.94
C PRO A 124 4.11 -6.81 25.20
N GLU A 125 4.69 -5.84 24.50
CA GLU A 125 4.40 -4.41 24.67
C GLU A 125 3.19 -3.94 23.83
N TYR A 126 2.95 -4.53 22.66
CA TYR A 126 1.84 -4.15 21.78
C TYR A 126 0.47 -4.63 22.30
N ASN A 127 0.42 -5.80 22.95
CA ASN A 127 -0.79 -6.32 23.61
C ASN A 127 -1.33 -5.43 24.75
N LYS A 128 -0.59 -4.41 25.20
CA LYS A 128 -1.08 -3.44 26.20
C LYS A 128 -1.89 -2.29 25.60
N ASN A 129 -1.77 -2.01 24.31
CA ASN A 129 -2.40 -0.86 23.65
C ASN A 129 -3.66 -1.21 22.84
N ILE A 130 -4.13 -2.47 22.89
CA ILE A 130 -5.37 -2.92 22.25
C ILE A 130 -6.54 -3.05 23.26
N LEU A 131 -6.28 -2.90 24.56
CA LEU A 131 -7.28 -3.06 25.63
C LEU A 131 -7.69 -1.76 26.35
N THR A 132 -7.52 -0.60 25.71
CA THR A 132 -8.06 0.69 26.19
C THR A 132 -8.90 1.33 25.11
#